data_AF-A0A9E1ZYB5-F1
#
_entry.id   AF-A0A9E1ZYB5-F1
#
_cell.length_a   1.000
_cell.length_b   1.000
_cell.length_c   1.000
_cell.angle_alpha   90.00
_cell.angle_beta   90.00
_cell.angle_gamma   90.00
#
_symmetry.space_group_name_H-M   'P 1'
#
loop_
_entity.id
_entity.type
_entity.pdbx_description
1 polymer ?
#
loop_
_entity_poly.entity_id
_entity_poly.type
_entity_poly.pdbx_seq_one_letter_code
_entity_poly.pdbx_strand_id
1 'polypeptide(L)'
;MRIERKEQDQKLKAAAKQALDTVSSAASQTGRPCGSDCHRECDKCGSTSCTCMCSRDCRFISKTLTSDPEHFPLEERIAPLVFEINKLGIFTPNWSCEGHVGLDGKIWKIPRVWFYAESVLHVRLLADSLSKMSIEKKLKCPWQVVLTFTDNDNLDTTFSVEPVFEEAQKLSYKQLSDDIYVLAENIGPMVSARARELSRLT
;
A
#
# COMPACT_ATOMS: atom_id res chain seq x y z
N MET A 1 -20.74 13.23 -29.20
CA MET A 1 -21.15 12.06 -28.38
C MET A 1 -21.16 12.51 -26.93
N ARG A 2 -22.31 12.44 -26.24
CA ARG A 2 -22.45 12.84 -24.83
C ARG A 2 -22.53 11.57 -23.99
N ILE A 3 -21.60 11.40 -23.05
CA ILE A 3 -21.62 10.31 -22.08
C ILE A 3 -22.32 10.87 -20.84
N GLU A 4 -23.55 10.42 -20.59
CA GLU A 4 -24.29 10.85 -19.40
C GLU A 4 -23.62 10.33 -18.13
N ARG A 5 -23.60 11.14 -17.08
CA ARG A 5 -23.20 10.66 -15.76
C ARG A 5 -24.30 9.74 -15.24
N LYS A 6 -23.93 8.52 -14.86
CA LYS A 6 -24.84 7.64 -14.12
C LYS A 6 -25.30 8.38 -12.87
N GLU A 7 -26.61 8.58 -12.73
CA GLU A 7 -27.18 9.10 -11.49
C GLU A 7 -26.77 8.16 -10.36
N GLN A 8 -26.08 8.73 -9.38
CA GLN A 8 -25.66 7.97 -8.21
C GLN A 8 -26.80 7.93 -7.22
N ASP A 9 -27.24 6.71 -6.91
CA ASP A 9 -28.12 6.40 -5.79
C ASP A 9 -27.58 7.11 -4.52
N GLN A 10 -28.47 7.79 -3.80
CA GLN A 10 -28.14 8.46 -2.54
C GLN A 10 -27.47 7.51 -1.54
N LYS A 11 -27.87 6.23 -1.55
CA LYS A 11 -27.26 5.19 -0.71
C LYS A 11 -25.79 4.97 -1.05
N LEU A 12 -25.44 4.96 -2.34
CA LEU A 12 -24.05 4.83 -2.80
C LEU A 12 -23.21 6.05 -2.44
N LYS A 13 -23.80 7.26 -2.52
CA LYS A 13 -23.10 8.49 -2.08
C LYS A 13 -22.81 8.47 -0.58
N ALA A 14 -23.78 8.07 0.24
CA ALA A 14 -23.60 7.96 1.69
C ALA A 14 -22.52 6.93 2.05
N ALA A 15 -22.53 5.75 1.41
CA ALA A 15 -21.50 4.73 1.62
C ALA A 15 -20.10 5.21 1.18
N ALA A 16 -19.99 5.91 0.04
CA ALA A 16 -18.74 6.49 -0.42
C ALA A 16 -18.21 7.55 0.56
N LYS A 17 -19.08 8.42 1.06
CA LYS A 17 -18.72 9.44 2.06
C LYS A 17 -18.20 8.80 3.34
N GLN A 18 -18.91 7.80 3.86
CA GLN A 18 -18.48 7.04 5.03
C GLN A 18 -17.10 6.41 4.82
N ALA A 19 -16.85 5.77 3.67
CA ALA A 19 -15.55 5.19 3.35
C ALA A 19 -14.44 6.27 3.30
N LEU A 20 -14.70 7.42 2.68
CA LEU A 20 -13.74 8.54 2.64
C LEU A 20 -13.44 9.08 4.05
N ASP A 21 -14.46 9.19 4.89
CA ASP A 21 -14.31 9.66 6.26
C ASP A 21 -13.48 8.66 7.09
N THR A 22 -13.71 7.34 6.93
CA THR A 22 -12.88 6.28 7.52
C THR A 22 -11.41 6.39 7.12
N VAL A 23 -11.10 6.66 5.84
CA VAL A 23 -9.70 6.79 5.36
C VAL A 23 -9.06 8.11 5.79
N SER A 24 -9.85 9.18 5.87
CA SER A 24 -9.36 10.52 6.21
C SER A 24 -9.06 10.70 7.70
N SER A 25 -9.81 10.01 8.56
CA SER A 25 -9.46 9.82 9.96
C SER A 25 -8.26 8.88 10.01
N ALA A 26 -7.09 9.42 10.32
CA ALA A 26 -5.77 8.75 10.24
C ALA A 26 -5.59 7.52 11.17
N ALA A 27 -6.68 6.94 11.68
CA ALA A 27 -6.76 5.91 12.68
C ALA A 27 -7.66 4.74 12.23
N SER A 28 -7.59 4.36 10.94
CA SER A 28 -8.48 3.32 10.40
C SER A 28 -8.22 1.94 11.02
N GLN A 29 -7.01 1.68 11.54
CA GLN A 29 -6.71 0.44 12.26
C GLN A 29 -6.77 0.63 13.78
N THR A 30 -7.70 -0.09 14.41
CA THR A 30 -7.68 -0.32 15.86
C THR A 30 -6.63 -1.38 16.17
N GLY A 31 -5.47 -0.99 16.67
CA GLY A 31 -4.40 -1.91 17.04
C GLY A 31 -3.10 -1.65 16.29
N ARG A 32 -2.16 -2.60 16.38
CA ARG A 32 -0.82 -2.43 15.81
C ARG A 32 -0.85 -2.69 14.31
N PRO A 33 -0.17 -1.86 13.49
CA PRO A 33 -0.08 -2.10 12.05
C PRO A 33 0.69 -3.35 11.65
N CYS A 34 1.35 -4.03 12.58
CA CYS A 34 2.00 -5.30 12.34
C CYS A 34 1.11 -6.50 12.71
N GLY A 35 -0.17 -6.29 13.05
CA GLY A 35 -1.09 -7.36 13.41
C GLY A 35 -1.01 -7.78 14.88
N SER A 36 -1.80 -8.79 15.24
CA SER A 36 -1.91 -9.34 16.59
C SER A 36 -0.64 -10.03 17.08
N ASP A 37 0.19 -10.51 16.15
CA ASP A 37 1.35 -11.34 16.45
C ASP A 37 2.56 -10.51 16.89
N CYS A 38 2.41 -9.18 16.87
CA CYS A 38 3.42 -8.27 17.40
C CYS A 38 3.33 -8.17 18.93
N HIS A 39 4.03 -9.06 19.63
CA HIS A 39 4.08 -9.08 21.10
C HIS A 39 5.15 -8.16 21.71
N ARG A 40 5.79 -7.29 20.91
CA ARG A 40 6.83 -6.39 21.42
C ARG A 40 6.24 -5.35 22.38
N GLU A 41 6.72 -5.31 23.61
CA GLU A 41 6.40 -4.23 24.55
C GLU A 41 6.86 -2.87 24.02
N CYS A 42 6.01 -1.86 24.16
CA CYS A 42 6.34 -0.51 23.73
C CYS A 42 7.27 0.16 24.75
N ASP A 43 8.48 0.53 24.32
CA ASP A 43 9.47 1.22 25.16
C ASP A 43 8.94 2.52 25.81
N LYS A 44 7.88 3.12 25.25
CA LYS A 44 7.26 4.35 25.78
C LYS A 44 6.25 4.09 26.90
N CYS A 45 5.47 3.02 26.84
CA CYS A 45 4.33 2.81 27.76
C CYS A 45 4.15 1.38 28.27
N GLY A 46 5.04 0.45 27.92
CA GLY A 46 4.99 -0.96 28.30
C GLY A 46 3.89 -1.80 27.63
N SER A 47 2.96 -1.17 26.91
CA SER A 47 1.85 -1.90 26.27
C SER A 47 2.31 -2.70 25.04
N THR A 48 1.80 -3.92 24.90
CA THR A 48 1.95 -4.80 23.73
C THR A 48 0.89 -4.57 22.65
N SER A 49 -0.09 -3.69 22.89
CA SER A 49 -1.21 -3.40 21.97
C SER A 49 -1.21 -1.97 21.42
N CYS A 50 -0.36 -1.10 21.96
CA CYS A 50 -0.31 0.29 21.53
C CYS A 50 0.45 0.51 20.20
N THR A 51 0.21 1.66 19.60
CA THR A 51 0.87 2.11 18.35
C THR A 51 1.92 3.20 18.58
N CYS A 52 2.20 3.56 19.84
CA CYS A 52 2.95 4.78 20.19
C CYS A 52 4.35 4.88 19.56
N MET A 53 4.98 3.74 19.29
CA MET A 53 6.34 3.63 18.73
C MET A 53 6.37 2.73 17.48
N CYS A 54 5.20 2.40 16.90
CA CYS A 54 5.16 1.63 15.67
C CYS A 54 5.64 2.50 14.50
N SER A 55 6.70 2.07 13.83
CA SER A 55 7.30 2.75 12.68
C SER A 55 7.62 1.74 11.59
N ARG A 56 7.61 2.21 10.34
CA ARG A 56 8.11 1.49 9.15
C ARG A 56 9.58 1.09 9.23
N ASP A 57 10.36 1.73 10.12
CA ASP A 57 11.76 1.41 10.36
C ASP A 57 11.95 0.34 11.47
N CYS A 58 10.87 -0.26 11.95
CA CYS A 58 10.95 -1.31 12.96
C CYS A 58 11.60 -2.57 12.37
N ARG A 59 12.78 -2.93 12.88
CA ARG A 59 13.57 -4.12 12.47
C ARG A 59 12.83 -5.47 12.55
N PHE A 60 11.67 -5.50 13.20
CA PHE A 60 10.88 -6.72 13.37
C PHE A 60 9.80 -6.90 12.30
N ILE A 61 9.52 -5.88 11.48
CA ILE A 61 8.44 -5.94 10.47
C ILE A 61 8.53 -7.20 9.62
N SER A 62 9.74 -7.53 9.13
CA SER A 62 9.98 -8.70 8.28
C SER A 62 9.49 -10.02 8.87
N LYS A 63 9.50 -10.16 10.19
CA LYS A 63 9.05 -11.37 10.90
C LYS A 63 7.66 -11.27 11.51
N THR A 64 7.06 -10.08 11.51
CA THR A 64 5.76 -9.87 12.19
C THR A 64 4.62 -9.69 11.20
N LEU A 65 4.89 -9.20 9.99
CA LEU A 65 3.88 -9.00 8.94
C LEU A 65 3.78 -10.15 7.93
N THR A 66 4.29 -11.32 8.27
CA THR A 66 4.17 -12.54 7.46
C THR A 66 3.48 -13.62 8.29
N SER A 67 2.71 -14.48 7.62
CA SER A 67 2.11 -15.65 8.25
C SER A 67 3.11 -16.78 8.50
N ASP A 68 4.28 -16.76 7.86
CA ASP A 68 5.35 -17.75 8.03
C ASP A 68 6.71 -17.06 8.14
N PRO A 69 7.06 -16.54 9.34
CA PRO A 69 8.29 -15.78 9.55
C PRO A 69 9.58 -16.57 9.47
N GLU A 70 9.51 -17.90 9.60
CA GLU A 70 10.69 -18.76 9.59
C GLU A 70 11.06 -19.15 8.16
N HIS A 71 10.08 -19.42 7.28
CA HIS A 71 10.36 -19.82 5.89
C HIS A 71 10.22 -18.66 4.90
N PHE A 72 9.32 -17.71 5.15
CA PHE A 72 8.97 -16.62 4.23
C PHE A 72 8.91 -15.26 4.95
N PRO A 73 10.01 -14.79 5.58
CA PRO A 73 10.08 -13.43 6.10
C PRO A 73 9.93 -12.41 4.97
N LEU A 74 9.32 -11.26 5.25
CA LEU A 74 9.30 -10.17 4.27
C LEU A 74 10.73 -9.68 4.02
N GLU A 75 11.03 -9.42 2.76
CA GLU A 75 12.32 -8.85 2.36
C GLU A 75 12.48 -7.45 2.95
N GLU A 76 13.68 -7.15 3.47
CA GLU A 76 13.90 -5.96 4.30
C GLU A 76 13.60 -4.65 3.56
N ARG A 77 13.84 -4.58 2.25
CA ARG A 77 13.66 -3.33 1.50
C ARG A 77 12.20 -3.03 1.19
N ILE A 78 11.35 -4.06 1.03
CA ILE A 78 9.91 -3.87 0.76
C ILE A 78 9.09 -3.77 2.05
N ALA A 79 9.59 -4.31 3.16
CA ALA A 79 8.90 -4.33 4.45
C ALA A 79 8.35 -2.97 4.92
N PRO A 80 9.06 -1.82 4.79
CA PRO A 80 8.53 -0.51 5.13
C PRO A 80 7.27 -0.13 4.35
N LEU A 81 7.21 -0.47 3.06
CA LEU A 81 6.05 -0.19 2.21
C LEU A 81 4.87 -1.11 2.57
N VAL A 82 5.12 -2.39 2.81
CA VAL A 82 4.09 -3.35 3.28
C VAL A 82 3.49 -2.85 4.61
N PHE A 83 4.32 -2.40 5.53
CA PHE A 83 3.88 -1.84 6.81
C PHE A 83 2.96 -0.62 6.62
N GLU A 84 3.34 0.35 5.78
CA GLU A 84 2.53 1.56 5.59
C GLU A 84 1.24 1.29 4.81
N ILE A 85 1.23 0.33 3.88
CA ILE A 85 0.00 -0.15 3.23
C ILE A 85 -0.92 -0.81 4.27
N ASN A 86 -0.39 -1.70 5.12
CA ASN A 86 -1.20 -2.36 6.14
C ASN A 86 -1.75 -1.35 7.17
N LYS A 87 -0.93 -0.37 7.56
CA LYS A 87 -1.28 0.68 8.53
C LYS A 87 -2.45 1.56 8.08
N LEU A 88 -2.70 1.68 6.77
CA LEU A 88 -3.87 2.36 6.26
C LEU A 88 -5.19 1.69 6.70
N GLY A 89 -5.15 0.42 7.13
CA GLY A 89 -6.30 -0.29 7.70
C GLY A 89 -7.46 -0.60 6.75
N ILE A 90 -7.32 -0.22 5.48
CA ILE A 90 -8.31 -0.44 4.40
C ILE A 90 -7.81 -1.41 3.33
N PHE A 91 -6.57 -1.89 3.50
CA PHE A 91 -5.89 -2.84 2.65
C PHE A 91 -5.35 -3.97 3.50
N THR A 92 -5.37 -5.17 2.94
CA THR A 92 -4.79 -6.37 3.55
C THR A 92 -3.69 -6.89 2.62
N PRO A 93 -2.41 -6.57 2.86
CA PRO A 93 -1.31 -7.14 2.10
C PRO A 93 -1.30 -8.67 2.18
N ASN A 94 -1.02 -9.34 1.07
CA ASN A 94 -1.03 -10.81 1.00
C ASN A 94 0.24 -11.40 0.35
N TRP A 95 1.00 -10.60 -0.39
CA TRP A 95 2.28 -10.99 -0.96
C TRP A 95 3.12 -9.75 -1.26
N SER A 96 4.45 -9.88 -1.28
CA SER A 96 5.34 -8.79 -1.69
C SER A 96 6.65 -9.32 -2.25
N CYS A 97 7.31 -8.49 -3.05
CA CYS A 97 8.70 -8.70 -3.48
C CYS A 97 9.45 -7.36 -3.49
N GLU A 98 10.72 -7.36 -3.11
CA GLU A 98 11.58 -6.16 -3.16
C GLU A 98 12.20 -5.88 -4.53
N GLY A 99 12.00 -6.80 -5.47
CA GLY A 99 12.64 -6.81 -6.76
C GLY A 99 14.06 -7.37 -6.70
N HIS A 100 14.52 -7.91 -7.82
CA HIS A 100 15.82 -8.58 -7.91
C HIS A 100 16.48 -8.33 -9.26
N VAL A 101 17.81 -8.36 -9.24
CA VAL A 101 18.65 -8.28 -10.44
C VAL A 101 19.13 -9.69 -10.77
N GLY A 102 19.04 -10.08 -12.05
CA GLY A 102 19.55 -11.34 -12.56
C GLY A 102 21.07 -11.35 -12.67
N LEU A 103 21.63 -12.51 -13.05
CA LEU A 103 23.08 -12.68 -13.24
C LEU A 103 23.66 -11.81 -14.36
N ASP A 104 22.81 -11.37 -15.29
CA ASP A 104 23.16 -10.48 -16.41
C ASP A 104 23.12 -9.00 -16.04
N GLY A 105 22.86 -8.66 -14.77
CA GLY A 105 22.75 -7.30 -14.29
C GLY A 105 21.44 -6.60 -14.66
N LYS A 106 20.49 -7.30 -15.31
CA LYS A 106 19.17 -6.76 -15.63
C LYS A 106 18.18 -7.02 -14.50
N ILE A 107 17.14 -6.21 -14.42
CA ILE A 107 16.04 -6.44 -13.48
C ILE A 107 15.33 -7.75 -13.88
N TRP A 108 15.35 -8.73 -12.99
CA TRP A 108 14.66 -10.01 -13.14
C TRP A 108 13.25 -9.95 -12.56
N LYS A 109 13.11 -9.33 -11.38
CA LYS A 109 11.82 -9.12 -10.70
C LYS A 109 11.68 -7.65 -10.33
N ILE A 110 10.50 -7.09 -10.55
CA ILE A 110 10.18 -5.73 -10.09
C ILE A 110 9.58 -5.76 -8.69
N PRO A 111 9.86 -4.73 -7.86
CA PRO A 111 9.24 -4.64 -6.55
C PRO A 111 7.73 -4.45 -6.67
N ARG A 112 6.98 -5.09 -5.78
CA ARG A 112 5.53 -4.92 -5.72
C ARG A 112 4.96 -5.39 -4.39
N VAL A 113 3.79 -4.89 -4.05
CA VAL A 113 2.99 -5.35 -2.90
C VAL A 113 1.60 -5.70 -3.40
N TRP A 114 1.19 -6.94 -3.17
CA TRP A 114 -0.15 -7.41 -3.44
C TRP A 114 -1.03 -7.26 -2.21
N PHE A 115 -2.28 -6.88 -2.43
CA PHE A 115 -3.22 -6.59 -1.36
C PHE A 115 -4.67 -6.80 -1.80
N TYR A 116 -5.52 -7.10 -0.82
CA TYR A 116 -6.97 -6.99 -0.94
C TYR A 116 -7.43 -5.61 -0.52
N ALA A 117 -8.57 -5.17 -1.06
CA ALA A 117 -9.22 -3.92 -0.69
C ALA A 117 -10.73 -4.14 -0.50
N GLU A 118 -11.30 -3.57 0.57
CA GLU A 118 -12.73 -3.67 0.84
C GLU A 118 -13.60 -2.89 -0.15
N SER A 119 -13.01 -1.95 -0.89
CA SER A 119 -13.71 -1.07 -1.82
C SER A 119 -12.81 -0.60 -2.96
N VAL A 120 -13.38 -0.54 -4.17
CA VAL A 120 -12.73 0.07 -5.35
C VAL A 120 -12.43 1.55 -5.11
N LEU A 121 -13.13 2.22 -4.19
CA LEU A 121 -12.80 3.58 -3.81
C LEU A 121 -11.43 3.66 -3.13
N HIS A 122 -11.07 2.69 -2.29
CA HIS A 122 -9.74 2.64 -1.65
C HIS A 122 -8.64 2.47 -2.71
N VAL A 123 -8.87 1.57 -3.67
CA VAL A 123 -7.97 1.37 -4.82
C VAL A 123 -7.78 2.67 -5.61
N ARG A 124 -8.87 3.40 -5.86
CA ARG A 124 -8.81 4.71 -6.54
C ARG A 124 -8.01 5.74 -5.75
N LEU A 125 -8.22 5.84 -4.44
CA LEU A 125 -7.47 6.78 -3.59
C LEU A 125 -5.97 6.52 -3.67
N LEU A 126 -5.58 5.24 -3.66
CA LEU A 126 -4.20 4.83 -3.81
C LEU A 126 -3.65 5.15 -5.20
N ALA A 127 -4.36 4.80 -6.27
CA ALA A 127 -3.95 5.11 -7.64
C ALA A 127 -3.81 6.62 -7.90
N ASP A 128 -4.75 7.43 -7.42
CA ASP A 128 -4.69 8.90 -7.49
C ASP A 128 -3.46 9.44 -6.73
N SER A 129 -3.14 8.85 -5.57
CA SER A 129 -1.98 9.23 -4.75
C SER A 129 -0.65 8.89 -5.44
N LEU A 130 -0.53 7.70 -6.03
CA LEU A 130 0.64 7.30 -6.82
C LEU A 130 0.84 8.23 -8.02
N SER A 131 -0.25 8.53 -8.75
CA SER A 131 -0.24 9.45 -9.89
C SER A 131 0.23 10.85 -9.47
N LYS A 132 -0.27 11.36 -8.34
CA LYS A 132 0.15 12.65 -7.80
C LYS A 132 1.64 12.67 -7.45
N MET A 133 2.16 11.64 -6.78
CA MET A 133 3.60 11.55 -6.46
C MET A 133 4.48 11.49 -7.71
N SER A 134 4.00 10.84 -8.79
CA SER A 134 4.68 10.83 -10.09
C SER A 134 4.69 12.23 -10.74
N ILE A 135 3.54 12.93 -10.75
CA ILE A 135 3.42 14.31 -11.28
C ILE A 135 4.30 15.28 -10.50
N GLU A 136 4.36 15.13 -9.18
CA GLU A 136 5.23 15.91 -8.28
C GLU A 136 6.72 15.52 -8.40
N LYS A 137 7.06 14.54 -9.25
CA LYS A 137 8.43 14.01 -9.46
C LYS A 137 9.09 13.50 -8.17
N LYS A 138 8.29 13.02 -7.21
CA LYS A 138 8.79 12.36 -6.00
C LYS A 138 9.35 10.98 -6.32
N LEU A 139 8.72 10.29 -7.28
CA LEU A 139 9.12 8.96 -7.75
C LEU A 139 10.05 9.08 -8.97
N LYS A 140 11.00 8.16 -9.08
CA LYS A 140 11.92 8.03 -10.22
C LYS A 140 11.26 7.38 -11.42
N CYS A 141 10.27 6.51 -11.20
CA CYS A 141 9.39 6.00 -12.23
C CYS A 141 7.91 6.13 -11.81
N PRO A 142 6.97 6.10 -12.77
CA PRO A 142 5.56 5.96 -12.43
C PRO A 142 5.31 4.64 -11.70
N TRP A 143 4.42 4.68 -10.71
CA TRP A 143 3.88 3.49 -10.05
C TRP A 143 2.37 3.45 -10.26
N GLN A 144 1.80 2.26 -10.27
CA GLN A 144 0.41 2.03 -10.60
C GLN A 144 -0.22 0.98 -9.68
N VAL A 145 -1.55 0.94 -9.68
CA VAL A 145 -2.31 -0.17 -9.12
C VAL A 145 -2.81 -1.04 -10.27
N VAL A 146 -2.50 -2.34 -10.22
CA VAL A 146 -2.86 -3.32 -11.26
C VAL A 146 -3.77 -4.38 -10.65
N LEU A 147 -4.77 -4.83 -11.40
CA LEU A 147 -5.57 -6.00 -11.04
C LEU A 147 -4.74 -7.26 -11.25
N THR A 148 -4.68 -8.13 -10.23
CA THR A 148 -3.96 -9.40 -10.28
C THR A 148 -4.80 -10.51 -9.66
N PHE A 149 -4.31 -11.74 -9.72
CA PHE A 149 -4.95 -12.93 -9.17
C PHE A 149 -3.87 -13.81 -8.57
N THR A 150 -4.11 -14.31 -7.35
CA THR A 150 -3.15 -15.18 -6.67
C THR A 150 -3.14 -16.56 -7.30
N ASP A 151 -4.32 -17.16 -7.48
CA ASP A 151 -4.52 -18.51 -8.00
C ASP A 151 -5.89 -18.63 -8.67
N ASN A 152 -6.10 -19.68 -9.47
CA ASN A 152 -7.35 -19.90 -10.21
C ASN A 152 -8.56 -20.25 -9.31
N ASP A 153 -8.32 -20.66 -8.07
CA ASP A 153 -9.32 -21.06 -7.08
C ASP A 153 -9.67 -19.94 -6.09
N ASN A 154 -8.92 -18.84 -6.09
CA ASN A 154 -9.24 -17.67 -5.30
C ASN A 154 -10.16 -16.72 -6.07
N LEU A 155 -11.41 -16.61 -5.61
CA LEU A 155 -12.41 -15.70 -6.21
C LEU A 155 -12.20 -14.24 -5.80
N ASP A 156 -11.35 -13.97 -4.81
CA ASP A 156 -11.11 -12.62 -4.32
C ASP A 156 -10.30 -11.80 -5.31
N THR A 157 -10.76 -10.57 -5.53
CA THR A 157 -10.09 -9.60 -6.39
C THR A 157 -8.83 -9.09 -5.69
N THR A 158 -7.66 -9.40 -6.24
CA THR A 158 -6.37 -8.95 -5.71
C THR A 158 -5.83 -7.79 -6.53
N PHE A 159 -5.15 -6.86 -5.88
CA PHE A 159 -4.49 -5.72 -6.52
C PHE A 159 -2.99 -5.73 -6.21
N SER A 160 -2.20 -5.13 -7.08
CA SER A 160 -0.75 -4.95 -6.92
C SER A 160 -0.39 -3.48 -7.03
N VAL A 161 0.39 -2.95 -6.08
CA VAL A 161 1.14 -1.70 -6.27
C VAL A 161 2.50 -2.06 -6.86
N GLU A 162 2.79 -1.58 -8.07
CA GLU A 162 4.02 -1.91 -8.79
C GLU A 162 4.48 -0.77 -9.71
N PRO A 163 5.78 -0.69 -10.06
CA PRO A 163 6.27 0.29 -11.00
C PRO A 163 5.73 -0.01 -12.40
N VAL A 164 5.47 1.04 -13.18
CA VAL A 164 5.23 0.91 -14.62
C VAL A 164 6.57 0.56 -15.26
N PHE A 165 6.77 -0.72 -15.57
CA PHE A 165 8.00 -1.22 -16.15
C PHE A 165 7.84 -1.44 -17.65
N GLU A 166 8.38 -0.51 -18.44
CA GLU A 166 8.50 -0.67 -19.88
C GLU A 166 9.94 -1.05 -20.23
N GLU A 167 10.14 -2.03 -21.11
CA GLU A 167 11.47 -2.53 -21.47
C GLU A 167 12.39 -1.43 -22.07
N ALA A 168 11.80 -0.38 -22.64
CA ALA A 168 12.53 0.79 -23.14
C ALA A 168 13.06 1.70 -22.02
N GLN A 169 12.50 1.63 -20.82
CA GLN A 169 12.92 2.45 -19.69
C GLN A 169 14.17 1.85 -19.04
N LYS A 170 15.27 2.60 -19.08
CA LYS A 170 16.52 2.24 -18.38
C LYS A 170 16.42 2.53 -16.88
N LEU A 171 15.50 1.84 -16.20
CA LEU A 171 15.40 1.91 -14.75
C LEU A 171 16.46 1.03 -14.11
N SER A 172 17.20 1.59 -13.16
CA SER A 172 18.11 0.82 -12.33
C SER A 172 17.37 0.23 -11.13
N TYR A 173 17.84 -0.92 -10.64
CA TYR A 173 17.35 -1.49 -9.39
C TYR A 173 17.41 -0.51 -8.22
N LYS A 174 18.48 0.31 -8.15
CA LYS A 174 18.62 1.33 -7.11
C LYS A 174 17.46 2.34 -7.14
N GLN A 175 17.06 2.82 -8.32
CA GLN A 175 15.93 3.76 -8.43
C GLN A 175 14.62 3.14 -7.96
N LEU A 176 14.37 1.87 -8.31
CA LEU A 176 13.19 1.15 -7.84
C LEU A 176 13.21 0.97 -6.31
N SER A 177 14.37 0.62 -5.75
CA SER A 177 14.54 0.51 -4.30
C SER A 177 14.38 1.85 -3.59
N ASP A 178 14.91 2.94 -4.15
CA ASP A 178 14.76 4.29 -3.58
C ASP A 178 13.27 4.70 -3.57
N ASP A 179 12.52 4.39 -4.65
CA ASP A 179 11.09 4.68 -4.75
C ASP A 179 10.26 3.93 -3.70
N ILE A 180 10.62 2.71 -3.32
CA ILE A 180 9.93 1.97 -2.24
C ILE A 180 9.94 2.78 -0.93
N TYR A 181 11.09 3.39 -0.58
CA TYR A 181 11.19 4.23 0.61
C TYR A 181 10.37 5.52 0.48
N VAL A 182 10.43 6.18 -0.69
CA VAL A 182 9.61 7.37 -0.96
C VAL A 182 8.13 7.06 -0.82
N LEU A 183 7.69 5.91 -1.36
CA LEU A 183 6.31 5.43 -1.23
C LEU A 183 5.95 5.17 0.23
N ALA A 184 6.77 4.41 0.97
CA ALA A 184 6.52 4.15 2.40
C ALA A 184 6.38 5.47 3.19
N GLU A 185 7.22 6.47 2.90
CA GLU A 185 7.14 7.76 3.58
C GLU A 185 5.86 8.55 3.27
N ASN A 186 5.39 8.51 2.02
CA ASN A 186 4.38 9.43 1.52
C ASN A 186 2.98 8.82 1.33
N ILE A 187 2.85 7.49 1.20
CA ILE A 187 1.59 6.83 0.84
C ILE A 187 0.47 7.13 1.82
N GLY A 188 0.74 7.03 3.13
CA GLY A 188 -0.24 7.32 4.19
C GLY A 188 -0.77 8.76 4.10
N PRO A 189 0.09 9.78 4.24
CA PRO A 189 -0.31 11.19 4.12
C PRO A 189 -1.02 11.53 2.81
N MET A 190 -0.58 10.97 1.69
CA MET A 190 -1.17 11.23 0.36
C MET A 190 -2.58 10.64 0.24
N VAL A 191 -2.77 9.38 0.65
CA VAL A 191 -4.08 8.72 0.62
C VAL A 191 -5.09 9.45 1.52
N SER A 192 -4.71 9.78 2.76
CA SER A 192 -5.59 10.52 3.66
C SER A 192 -5.89 11.94 3.15
N ALA A 193 -4.92 12.63 2.55
CA ALA A 193 -5.14 13.95 1.96
C ALA A 193 -6.12 13.88 0.77
N ARG A 194 -5.97 12.86 -0.09
CA ARG A 194 -6.87 12.64 -1.23
C ARG A 194 -8.27 12.27 -0.78
N ALA A 195 -8.41 11.47 0.27
CA ALA A 195 -9.71 11.14 0.87
C ALA A 195 -10.44 12.39 1.37
N ARG A 196 -9.73 13.29 2.09
CA ARG A 196 -10.30 14.57 2.54
C ARG A 196 -10.75 15.47 1.40
N GLU A 197 -10.00 15.50 0.30
CA GLU A 197 -10.35 16.28 -0.89
C GLU A 197 -11.66 15.77 -1.51
N LEU A 198 -11.78 14.45 -1.72
CA LEU A 198 -12.98 13.85 -2.31
C LEU A 198 -14.20 13.93 -1.39
N SER A 199 -14.02 13.84 -0.06
CA SER A 199 -15.13 13.96 0.92
C SER A 199 -15.79 15.35 0.86
N ARG A 200 -15.02 16.41 0.55
CA ARG A 200 -15.56 17.77 0.36
C ARG A 200 -16.37 17.95 -0.93
N LEU A 201 -16.16 17.08 -1.91
CA LEU A 201 -16.85 17.10 -3.19
C LEU A 201 -18.11 16.23 -3.22
N THR A 202 -18.34 15.42 -2.18
CA THR A 202 -19.42 14.43 -2.08
C THR A 202 -20.47 14.85 -1.06
#